data_AF-A0A660N6T7-F1
#
_entry.id   AF-A0A660N6T7-F1
#
_cell.length_a   1.000
_cell.length_b   1.000
_cell.length_c   1.000
_cell.angle_alpha   90.00
_cell.angle_beta   90.00
_cell.angle_gamma   90.00
#
_symmetry.space_group_name_H-M   'P 1'
#
loop_
_entity.id
_entity.type
_entity.pdbx_description
1 polymer ?
#
loop_
_entity_poly.entity_id
_entity_poly.type
_entity_poly.pdbx_seq_one_letter_code
_entity_poly.pdbx_strand_id
1 'polypeptide(L)'
;MSRTTRLAALTAFTLLLTACPTTMPHKQGQSTHTQHPPAPTPYNPNLAAGNAVSRGTTLQPTGSSATYRAVSFQELPQWNEQSFGESLAAFQKSCLKLANQAKWQYTCARANQTARTAAAAKAFFEQNFTPWQVSEKGQASGKITGYYEPVLHGDTRNTSAARFPIYGIPSDFVSIPLPAHLRNSKASVRVAPA
;
A
#
# COMPACT_ATOMS: atom_id res chain seq x y z
N MET A 1 -49.02 -26.47 -36.63
CA MET A 1 -49.81 -25.25 -36.91
C MET A 1 -48.83 -24.08 -37.01
N SER A 2 -48.35 -23.77 -38.22
CA SER A 2 -48.81 -22.69 -39.13
C SER A 2 -48.37 -21.29 -38.65
N ARG A 3 -47.27 -20.73 -39.19
CA ARG A 3 -47.16 -19.65 -40.25
C ARG A 3 -47.59 -18.26 -39.72
N THR A 4 -46.85 -17.16 -39.88
CA THR A 4 -46.46 -16.42 -41.12
C THR A 4 -45.47 -15.28 -40.77
N THR A 5 -44.24 -15.11 -41.34
CA THR A 5 -43.81 -14.36 -42.56
C THR A 5 -44.35 -12.93 -42.80
N ARG A 6 -43.46 -11.91 -42.95
CA ARG A 6 -43.24 -10.90 -44.06
C ARG A 6 -41.93 -10.11 -43.79
N LEU A 7 -40.84 -10.20 -44.60
CA LEU A 7 -40.44 -9.39 -45.79
C LEU A 7 -40.65 -7.86 -45.63
N ALA A 8 -39.82 -6.92 -46.07
CA ALA A 8 -38.46 -6.79 -46.64
C ALA A 8 -38.26 -5.26 -46.92
N ALA A 9 -37.04 -4.72 -46.94
CA ALA A 9 -36.64 -3.61 -47.83
C ALA A 9 -35.14 -3.26 -47.67
N LEU A 10 -34.40 -3.44 -48.77
CA LEU A 10 -33.05 -2.90 -49.00
C LEU A 10 -33.14 -1.41 -49.34
N THR A 11 -32.14 -0.64 -48.91
CA THR A 11 -31.62 0.50 -49.70
C THR A 11 -30.11 0.58 -49.55
N ALA A 12 -29.42 0.25 -50.64
CA ALA A 12 -28.01 0.53 -50.86
C ALA A 12 -27.88 1.95 -51.46
N PHE A 13 -26.91 2.73 -50.98
CA PHE A 13 -26.45 3.93 -51.67
C PHE A 13 -24.92 3.95 -51.65
N THR A 14 -24.34 3.77 -52.83
CA THR A 14 -22.91 3.91 -53.16
C THR A 14 -22.77 5.04 -54.19
N LEU A 15 -21.51 5.51 -54.39
CA LEU A 15 -20.97 6.50 -55.35
C LEU A 15 -20.70 7.91 -54.74
N LEU A 16 -19.56 8.62 -54.93
CA LEU A 16 -18.38 8.55 -55.83
C LEU A 16 -17.12 9.22 -55.19
N LEU A 17 -15.91 8.75 -55.61
CA LEU A 17 -14.61 9.39 -55.92
C LEU A 17 -14.07 10.60 -55.11
N THR A 18 -12.76 10.83 -54.84
CA THR A 18 -11.54 10.87 -55.70
C THR A 18 -10.25 10.88 -54.83
N ALA A 19 -9.08 10.73 -55.49
CA ALA A 19 -7.74 10.35 -55.03
C ALA A 19 -6.80 11.39 -54.34
N CYS A 20 -5.72 10.83 -53.75
CA CYS A 20 -4.36 11.26 -53.30
C CYS A 20 -3.68 12.52 -53.93
N PRO A 21 -2.44 12.92 -53.52
CA PRO A 21 -1.73 12.89 -52.21
C PRO A 21 -0.96 14.21 -51.92
N THR A 22 -0.39 14.41 -50.71
CA THR A 22 0.89 15.15 -50.58
C THR A 22 1.65 14.70 -49.34
N THR A 23 2.78 14.03 -49.57
CA THR A 23 3.79 13.66 -48.58
C THR A 23 4.72 14.85 -48.36
N MET A 24 4.91 15.29 -47.12
CA MET A 24 6.03 16.16 -46.74
C MET A 24 6.99 15.36 -45.85
N PRO A 25 8.30 15.36 -46.15
CA PRO A 25 9.29 14.67 -45.33
C PRO A 25 9.61 15.55 -44.11
N HIS A 26 9.13 15.18 -42.92
CA HIS A 26 9.67 15.77 -41.71
C HIS A 26 10.99 15.07 -41.37
N LYS A 27 12.11 15.72 -41.70
CA LYS A 27 13.39 15.47 -41.03
C LYS A 27 13.17 15.71 -39.54
N GLN A 28 13.17 14.66 -38.72
CA GLN A 28 13.50 14.80 -37.31
C GLN A 28 14.93 14.27 -37.14
N GLY A 29 15.83 15.18 -36.84
CA GLY A 29 17.21 14.87 -36.55
C GLY A 29 17.28 13.91 -35.37
N GLN A 30 18.12 12.89 -35.52
CA GLN A 30 18.54 12.03 -34.42
C GLN A 30 19.24 12.90 -33.37
N SER A 31 18.52 13.23 -32.31
CA SER A 31 19.14 13.66 -31.05
C SER A 31 19.57 12.40 -30.33
N THR A 32 20.86 12.05 -30.43
CA THR A 32 21.50 11.13 -29.49
C THR A 32 21.51 11.81 -28.12
N HIS A 33 20.41 11.73 -27.39
CA HIS A 33 20.40 12.00 -25.97
C HIS A 33 20.95 10.77 -25.27
N THR A 34 22.20 10.87 -24.83
CA THR A 34 22.78 10.04 -23.79
C THR A 34 21.77 9.97 -22.64
N GLN A 35 21.17 8.79 -22.42
CA GLN A 35 20.26 8.56 -21.30
C GLN A 35 21.07 8.68 -20.00
N HIS A 36 21.10 9.88 -19.45
CA HIS A 36 21.40 10.08 -18.05
C HIS A 36 20.25 9.43 -17.26
N PRO A 37 20.52 8.66 -16.19
CA PRO A 37 19.46 8.20 -15.30
C PRO A 37 18.63 9.41 -14.86
N PRO A 38 17.28 9.36 -14.91
CA PRO A 38 16.47 10.49 -14.46
C PRO A 38 16.82 10.79 -13.00
N ALA A 39 17.12 12.05 -12.73
CA ALA A 39 17.33 12.53 -11.37
C ALA A 39 16.11 12.15 -10.50
N PRO A 40 16.30 11.77 -9.22
CA PRO A 40 15.19 11.45 -8.34
C PRO A 40 14.21 12.63 -8.31
N THR A 41 12.96 12.35 -8.71
CA THR A 41 11.90 13.35 -8.70
C THR A 41 11.72 13.92 -7.29
N PRO A 42 11.64 15.25 -7.13
CA PRO A 42 11.47 15.85 -5.81
C PRO A 42 10.20 15.33 -5.15
N TYR A 43 10.32 15.03 -3.85
CA TYR A 43 9.25 14.59 -2.96
C TYR A 43 7.95 15.37 -3.19
N ASN A 44 6.87 14.67 -3.56
CA ASN A 44 5.51 15.19 -3.49
C ASN A 44 4.85 14.67 -2.21
N PRO A 45 4.60 15.52 -1.19
CA PRO A 45 3.91 15.12 0.04
C PRO A 45 2.48 14.61 -0.19
N ASN A 46 1.92 14.86 -1.38
CA ASN A 46 0.57 14.49 -1.77
C ASN A 46 0.59 13.53 -2.97
N LEU A 47 1.26 12.38 -2.84
CA LEU A 47 0.80 11.23 -3.62
C LEU A 47 -0.59 10.87 -3.09
N ALA A 48 -1.62 11.36 -3.77
CA ALA A 48 -2.99 11.07 -3.43
C ALA A 48 -3.17 9.54 -3.41
N ALA A 49 -3.52 9.01 -2.25
CA ALA A 49 -3.84 7.60 -2.09
C ALA A 49 -4.89 7.20 -3.13
N GLY A 50 -4.69 6.05 -3.77
CA GLY A 50 -5.59 5.53 -4.80
C GLY A 50 -5.14 5.78 -6.24
N ASN A 51 -4.07 6.54 -6.49
CA ASN A 51 -3.46 6.62 -7.82
C ASN A 51 -2.27 5.68 -7.93
N ALA A 52 -2.28 4.81 -8.95
CA ALA A 52 -1.12 4.01 -9.28
C ALA A 52 0.03 4.93 -9.73
N VAL A 53 1.24 4.65 -9.26
CA VAL A 53 2.44 5.33 -9.74
C VAL A 53 3.11 4.51 -10.84
N SER A 54 3.84 5.18 -11.72
CA SER A 54 4.64 4.49 -12.74
C SER A 54 5.75 3.65 -12.09
N ARG A 55 6.02 2.47 -12.67
CA ARG A 55 7.18 1.67 -12.28
C ARG A 55 8.46 2.47 -12.45
N GLY A 56 9.39 2.32 -11.51
CA GLY A 56 10.65 3.08 -11.47
C GLY A 56 10.54 4.45 -10.79
N THR A 57 9.34 4.96 -10.51
CA THR A 57 9.18 6.18 -9.70
C THR A 57 9.89 6.01 -8.37
N THR A 58 10.76 6.96 -8.05
CA THR A 58 11.57 6.95 -6.83
C THR A 58 11.18 8.13 -5.95
N LEU A 59 11.01 7.88 -4.65
CA LEU A 59 10.68 8.86 -3.64
C LEU A 59 11.69 8.78 -2.50
N GLN A 60 12.11 9.92 -1.98
CA GLN A 60 12.88 10.02 -0.75
C GLN A 60 12.29 11.14 0.09
N PRO A 61 11.60 10.83 1.21
CA PRO A 61 11.05 11.83 2.10
C PRO A 61 12.14 12.75 2.66
N THR A 62 11.86 14.05 2.73
CA THR A 62 12.78 15.03 3.30
C THR A 62 13.16 14.65 4.74
N GLY A 63 14.46 14.63 5.04
CA GLY A 63 14.97 14.24 6.36
C GLY A 63 15.05 12.72 6.60
N SER A 64 14.75 11.89 5.59
CA SER A 64 14.88 10.43 5.68
C SER A 64 16.06 9.92 4.85
N SER A 65 16.77 8.92 5.39
CA SER A 65 17.73 8.07 4.67
C SER A 65 17.07 7.01 3.80
N ALA A 66 15.74 6.84 3.91
CA ALA A 66 14.98 5.83 3.20
C ALA A 66 14.55 6.30 1.82
N THR A 67 14.74 5.44 0.83
CA THR A 67 14.34 5.63 -0.55
C THR A 67 13.34 4.53 -0.94
N TYR A 68 12.27 4.92 -1.63
CA TYR A 68 11.18 4.06 -2.07
C TYR A 68 11.16 4.05 -3.60
N ARG A 69 11.26 2.88 -4.22
CA ARG A 69 11.16 2.71 -5.67
C ARG A 69 9.94 1.86 -6.01
N ALA A 70 9.02 2.37 -6.83
CA ALA A 70 7.88 1.60 -7.29
C ALA A 70 8.34 0.46 -8.22
N VAL A 71 7.93 -0.76 -7.92
CA VAL A 71 8.32 -1.97 -8.67
C VAL A 71 7.09 -2.70 -9.21
N SER A 72 7.31 -3.69 -10.06
CA SER A 72 6.28 -4.64 -10.44
C SER A 72 6.13 -5.76 -9.40
N PHE A 73 4.96 -6.40 -9.35
CA PHE A 73 4.77 -7.59 -8.52
C PHE A 73 5.68 -8.75 -8.95
N GLN A 74 6.08 -8.81 -10.23
CA GLN A 74 7.02 -9.81 -10.73
C GLN A 74 8.45 -9.62 -10.21
N GLU A 75 8.80 -8.44 -9.70
CA GLU A 75 10.09 -8.20 -9.02
C GLU A 75 10.10 -8.71 -7.57
N LEU A 76 8.94 -9.08 -7.00
CA LEU A 76 8.87 -9.66 -5.66
C LEU A 76 9.21 -11.16 -5.70
N PRO A 77 10.25 -11.61 -4.95
CA PRO A 77 10.61 -13.02 -4.91
C PRO A 77 9.43 -13.90 -4.50
N GLN A 78 9.23 -15.01 -5.21
CA GLN A 78 8.20 -16.02 -4.90
C GLN A 78 6.77 -15.46 -4.79
N TRP A 79 6.46 -14.34 -5.46
CA TRP A 79 5.14 -13.72 -5.39
C TRP A 79 4.00 -14.69 -5.74
N ASN A 80 4.19 -15.52 -6.77
CA ASN A 80 3.15 -16.47 -7.20
C ASN A 80 2.98 -17.69 -6.27
N GLU A 81 3.85 -17.87 -5.29
CA GLU A 81 3.82 -18.98 -4.32
C GLU A 81 3.21 -18.57 -2.97
N GLN A 82 2.80 -17.31 -2.82
CA GLN A 82 2.30 -16.78 -1.55
C GLN A 82 0.89 -17.32 -1.22
N SER A 83 0.63 -17.47 0.08
CA SER A 83 -0.69 -17.85 0.62
C SER A 83 -1.65 -16.65 0.64
N PHE A 84 -2.06 -16.16 -0.53
CA PHE A 84 -2.84 -14.92 -0.65
C PHE A 84 -4.16 -14.92 0.12
N GLY A 85 -4.82 -16.08 0.24
CA GLY A 85 -6.05 -16.21 1.03
C GLY A 85 -5.84 -15.81 2.50
N GLU A 86 -4.74 -16.27 3.10
CA GLU A 86 -4.34 -15.94 4.46
C GLU A 86 -3.90 -14.48 4.59
N SER A 87 -3.15 -13.97 3.61
CA SER A 87 -2.76 -12.56 3.57
C SER A 87 -3.98 -11.63 3.50
N LEU A 88 -5.00 -11.97 2.70
CA LEU A 88 -6.26 -11.22 2.63
C LEU A 88 -7.04 -11.34 3.95
N ALA A 89 -7.08 -12.51 4.57
CA ALA A 89 -7.71 -12.69 5.89
C ALA A 89 -7.05 -11.80 6.95
N ALA A 90 -5.72 -11.72 6.98
CA ALA A 90 -4.98 -10.82 7.85
C ALA A 90 -5.28 -9.34 7.54
N PHE A 91 -5.32 -8.96 6.26
CA PHE A 91 -5.65 -7.59 5.86
C PHE A 91 -7.07 -7.19 6.26
N GLN A 92 -8.05 -8.08 6.10
CA GLN A 92 -9.43 -7.86 6.56
C GLN A 92 -9.51 -7.65 8.08
N LYS A 93 -8.70 -8.37 8.89
CA LYS A 93 -8.61 -8.12 10.34
C LYS A 93 -8.10 -6.70 10.63
N SER A 94 -7.07 -6.24 9.93
CA SER A 94 -6.55 -4.87 10.06
C SER A 94 -7.58 -3.81 9.66
N CYS A 95 -8.47 -4.11 8.72
CA CYS A 95 -9.53 -3.22 8.28
C CYS A 95 -10.56 -2.86 9.36
N LEU A 96 -10.67 -3.63 10.45
CA LEU A 96 -11.47 -3.26 11.63
C LEU A 96 -11.06 -1.89 12.19
N LYS A 97 -9.78 -1.53 12.07
CA LYS A 97 -9.28 -0.19 12.46
C LYS A 97 -8.96 0.70 11.27
N LEU A 98 -8.32 0.16 10.21
CA LEU A 98 -7.86 0.96 9.07
C LEU A 98 -8.99 1.64 8.31
N ALA A 99 -10.20 1.05 8.25
CA ALA A 99 -11.33 1.65 7.55
C ALA A 99 -11.76 3.01 8.12
N ASN A 100 -11.36 3.36 9.35
CA ASN A 100 -11.61 4.69 9.93
C ASN A 100 -10.69 5.79 9.35
N GLN A 101 -9.69 5.43 8.55
CA GLN A 101 -8.79 6.38 7.89
C GLN A 101 -9.20 6.53 6.43
N ALA A 102 -9.47 7.77 5.98
CA ALA A 102 -9.95 8.06 4.63
C ALA A 102 -9.14 7.37 3.51
N LYS A 103 -7.81 7.38 3.62
CA LYS A 103 -6.89 6.76 2.65
C LYS A 103 -7.02 5.23 2.51
N TRP A 104 -7.68 4.56 3.44
CA TRP A 104 -7.83 3.09 3.50
C TRP A 104 -9.27 2.61 3.29
N GLN A 105 -10.25 3.52 3.27
CA GLN A 105 -11.67 3.16 3.17
C GLN A 105 -11.97 2.33 1.92
N TYR A 106 -11.49 2.78 0.76
CA TYR A 106 -11.71 2.10 -0.52
C TYR A 106 -11.12 0.68 -0.53
N THR A 107 -9.84 0.54 -0.17
CA THR A 107 -9.15 -0.77 -0.16
C THR A 107 -9.75 -1.72 0.88
N CYS A 108 -10.19 -1.22 2.04
CA CYS A 108 -10.88 -2.04 3.03
C CYS A 108 -12.27 -2.50 2.57
N ALA A 109 -13.05 -1.63 1.91
CA ALA A 109 -14.33 -2.01 1.32
C ALA A 109 -14.14 -3.11 0.25
N ARG A 110 -13.13 -2.95 -0.62
CA ARG A 110 -12.74 -3.97 -1.61
C ARG A 110 -12.31 -5.28 -0.98
N ALA A 111 -11.49 -5.22 0.07
CA ALA A 111 -11.01 -6.42 0.77
C ALA A 111 -12.17 -7.24 1.32
N ASN A 112 -13.15 -6.59 1.96
CA ASN A 112 -14.31 -7.26 2.55
C ASN A 112 -15.27 -7.89 1.53
N GLN A 113 -15.22 -7.44 0.26
CA GLN A 113 -15.99 -8.02 -0.84
C GLN A 113 -15.22 -9.12 -1.59
N THR A 114 -13.93 -9.28 -1.31
CA THR A 114 -13.07 -10.23 -2.02
C THR A 114 -13.10 -11.61 -1.37
N ALA A 115 -13.34 -12.65 -2.15
CA ALA A 115 -13.25 -14.03 -1.69
C ALA A 115 -11.80 -14.41 -1.33
N ARG A 116 -11.61 -15.19 -0.27
CA ARG A 116 -10.28 -15.63 0.21
C ARG A 116 -9.65 -16.76 -0.62
N THR A 117 -10.13 -17.01 -1.83
CA THR A 117 -9.45 -17.90 -2.78
C THR A 117 -8.12 -17.29 -3.20
N ALA A 118 -7.09 -18.11 -3.44
CA ALA A 118 -5.77 -17.62 -3.83
C ALA A 118 -5.82 -16.66 -5.03
N ALA A 119 -6.58 -16.99 -6.08
CA ALA A 119 -6.70 -16.17 -7.29
C ALA A 119 -7.35 -14.79 -7.02
N ALA A 120 -8.52 -14.76 -6.34
CA ALA A 120 -9.21 -13.51 -6.05
C ALA A 120 -8.40 -12.62 -5.08
N ALA A 121 -7.77 -13.23 -4.06
CA ALA A 121 -6.94 -12.50 -3.11
C ALA A 121 -5.67 -11.93 -3.77
N LYS A 122 -4.99 -12.69 -4.63
CA LYS A 122 -3.86 -12.19 -5.43
C LYS A 122 -4.27 -11.00 -6.30
N ALA A 123 -5.38 -11.14 -7.02
CA ALA A 123 -5.93 -10.09 -7.86
C ALA A 123 -6.28 -8.83 -7.04
N PHE A 124 -6.80 -8.98 -5.82
CA PHE A 124 -7.04 -7.86 -4.92
C PHE A 124 -5.75 -7.07 -4.63
N PHE A 125 -4.65 -7.75 -4.25
CA PHE A 125 -3.39 -7.05 -4.01
C PHE A 125 -2.86 -6.38 -5.28
N GLU A 126 -2.90 -7.07 -6.41
CA GLU A 126 -2.40 -6.56 -7.69
C GLU A 126 -3.18 -5.35 -8.23
N GLN A 127 -4.49 -5.28 -7.96
CA GLN A 127 -5.35 -4.19 -8.44
C GLN A 127 -5.42 -2.99 -7.50
N ASN A 128 -5.17 -3.18 -6.20
CA ASN A 128 -5.41 -2.15 -5.19
C ASN A 128 -4.14 -1.59 -4.56
N PHE A 129 -2.96 -2.14 -4.90
CA PHE A 129 -1.68 -1.73 -4.34
C PHE A 129 -0.60 -1.59 -5.40
N THR A 130 0.36 -0.71 -5.13
CA THR A 130 1.63 -0.66 -5.85
C THR A 130 2.75 -1.10 -4.89
N PRO A 131 3.58 -2.10 -5.24
CA PRO A 131 4.68 -2.49 -4.40
C PRO A 131 5.82 -1.48 -4.49
N TRP A 132 6.38 -1.13 -3.34
CA TRP A 132 7.52 -0.21 -3.22
C TRP A 132 8.71 -0.95 -2.63
N GLN A 133 9.80 -1.05 -3.38
CA GLN A 133 11.09 -1.48 -2.85
C GLN A 133 11.63 -0.37 -1.94
N VAL A 134 11.94 -0.73 -0.70
CA VAL A 134 12.53 0.18 0.29
C VAL A 134 14.03 -0.09 0.36
N SER A 135 14.84 0.97 0.34
CA SER A 135 16.27 0.92 0.64
C SER A 135 16.66 2.02 1.61
N GLU A 136 17.73 1.80 2.37
CA GLU A 136 18.31 2.81 3.25
C GLU A 136 19.75 3.08 2.83
N LYS A 137 20.07 4.33 2.48
CA LYS A 137 21.42 4.72 1.99
C LYS A 137 21.91 3.81 0.85
N GLY A 138 21.00 3.40 -0.04
CA GLY A 138 21.27 2.51 -1.17
C GLY A 138 21.32 1.00 -0.83
N GLN A 139 21.17 0.61 0.43
CA GLN A 139 21.09 -0.80 0.84
C GLN A 139 19.64 -1.27 0.88
N ALA A 140 19.31 -2.27 0.06
CA ALA A 140 17.98 -2.89 0.04
C ALA A 140 17.84 -4.07 1.03
N SER A 141 18.93 -4.45 1.71
CA SER A 141 18.91 -5.44 2.78
C SER A 141 18.67 -4.79 4.13
N GLY A 142 18.11 -5.55 5.06
CA GLY A 142 17.83 -5.12 6.42
C GLY A 142 17.77 -6.30 7.38
N LYS A 143 17.58 -6.00 8.67
CA LYS A 143 17.48 -7.02 9.72
C LYS A 143 16.02 -7.40 9.96
N ILE A 144 15.71 -8.69 9.85
CA ILE A 144 14.43 -9.26 10.27
C ILE A 144 14.57 -9.84 11.69
N THR A 145 13.61 -9.55 12.56
CA THR A 145 13.52 -10.08 13.92
C THR A 145 12.11 -10.60 14.19
N GLY A 146 11.95 -11.50 15.16
CA GLY A 146 10.64 -12.02 15.58
C GLY A 146 10.24 -11.55 16.97
N TYR A 147 8.93 -11.44 17.20
CA TYR A 147 8.31 -11.31 18.52
C TYR A 147 7.17 -12.32 18.63
N TYR A 148 6.78 -12.68 19.85
CA TYR A 148 5.67 -13.60 20.12
C TYR A 148 4.93 -13.17 21.39
N GLU A 149 3.72 -13.68 21.58
CA GLU A 149 2.96 -13.54 22.82
C GLU A 149 3.26 -14.75 23.72
N PRO A 150 3.94 -14.58 24.86
CA PRO A 150 4.29 -15.70 25.72
C PRO A 150 3.08 -16.26 26.46
N VAL A 151 3.03 -17.59 26.59
CA VAL A 151 2.06 -18.29 27.42
C VAL A 151 2.70 -18.58 28.76
N LEU A 152 2.08 -18.09 29.84
CA LEU A 152 2.54 -18.28 31.21
C LEU A 152 1.51 -19.10 32.00
N HIS A 153 1.99 -20.02 32.83
CA HIS A 153 1.13 -20.66 33.83
C HIS A 153 0.82 -19.65 34.93
N GLY A 154 -0.46 -19.46 35.23
CA GLY A 154 -0.93 -18.54 36.24
C GLY A 154 -2.34 -18.86 36.67
N ASP A 155 -2.84 -18.06 37.61
CA ASP A 155 -4.22 -18.13 38.08
C ASP A 155 -4.73 -16.70 38.28
N THR A 156 -6.03 -16.50 38.08
CA THR A 156 -6.74 -15.25 38.39
C THR A 156 -6.79 -14.94 39.89
N ARG A 157 -6.44 -15.91 40.75
CA ARG A 157 -6.36 -15.77 42.21
C ARG A 157 -4.95 -16.11 42.71
N ASN A 158 -4.57 -15.54 43.85
CA ASN A 158 -3.32 -15.90 44.52
C ASN A 158 -3.41 -17.34 45.04
N THR A 159 -2.50 -18.20 44.58
CA THR A 159 -2.37 -19.59 45.05
C THR A 159 -0.92 -19.85 45.44
N SER A 160 -0.64 -20.98 46.09
CA SER A 160 0.74 -21.38 46.37
C SER A 160 1.60 -21.50 45.10
N ALA A 161 1.02 -21.77 43.93
CA ALA A 161 1.74 -21.83 42.65
C ALA A 161 1.78 -20.47 41.90
N ALA A 162 0.68 -19.70 41.93
CA ALA A 162 0.55 -18.41 41.27
C ALA A 162 0.69 -17.25 42.28
N ARG A 163 1.94 -16.93 42.67
CA ARG A 163 2.24 -15.97 43.75
C ARG A 163 2.74 -14.59 43.27
N PHE A 164 2.97 -14.41 41.97
CA PHE A 164 3.49 -13.17 41.41
C PHE A 164 2.38 -12.42 40.67
N PRO A 165 1.88 -11.28 41.18
CA PRO A 165 0.77 -10.56 40.59
C PRO A 165 1.17 -9.86 39.27
N ILE A 166 0.23 -9.83 38.31
CA ILE A 166 0.31 -8.99 37.12
C ILE A 166 -0.50 -7.72 37.41
N TYR A 167 0.19 -6.60 37.62
CA TYR A 167 -0.45 -5.34 37.97
C TYR A 167 -1.05 -4.64 36.75
N GLY A 168 -2.25 -4.07 36.93
CA GLY A 168 -2.77 -3.03 36.05
C GLY A 168 -2.07 -1.68 36.31
N ILE A 169 -2.55 -0.62 35.67
CA ILE A 169 -2.09 0.75 35.95
C ILE A 169 -2.56 1.15 37.36
N PRO A 170 -1.67 1.56 38.29
CA PRO A 170 -2.05 2.03 39.62
C PRO A 170 -2.95 3.27 39.60
N SER A 171 -3.77 3.48 40.64
CA SER A 171 -4.68 4.64 40.74
C SER A 171 -3.96 5.98 40.87
N ASP A 172 -2.71 5.96 41.30
CA ASP A 172 -1.82 7.11 41.47
C ASP A 172 -0.79 7.24 40.31
N PHE A 173 -0.93 6.45 39.24
CA PHE A 173 -0.06 6.56 38.07
C PHE A 173 -0.31 7.86 37.30
N VAL A 174 0.75 8.65 37.07
CA VAL A 174 0.68 9.91 36.31
C VAL A 174 1.54 9.83 35.06
N SER A 175 0.95 10.11 33.90
CA SER A 175 1.66 10.22 32.61
C SER A 175 1.79 11.69 32.21
N ILE A 176 3.03 12.15 31.97
CA ILE A 176 3.32 13.55 31.65
C ILE A 176 3.99 13.64 30.29
N PRO A 177 3.37 14.28 29.28
CA PRO A 177 4.02 14.57 28.02
C PRO A 177 5.19 15.55 28.22
N LEU A 178 6.40 15.15 27.81
CA LEU A 178 7.57 16.03 27.82
C LEU A 178 7.80 16.67 26.44
N PRO A 179 7.75 18.01 26.32
CA PRO A 179 8.06 18.69 25.07
C PRO A 179 9.53 18.51 24.69
N ALA A 180 9.83 18.52 23.39
CA ALA A 180 11.14 18.14 22.87
C ALA A 180 12.31 18.95 23.47
N HIS A 181 12.11 20.25 23.70
CA HIS A 181 13.13 21.13 24.28
C HIS A 181 13.51 20.77 25.73
N LEU A 182 12.67 20.00 26.44
CA LEU A 182 12.95 19.59 27.83
C LEU A 182 13.65 18.23 27.94
N ARG A 183 13.73 17.43 26.87
CA ARG A 183 14.21 16.03 26.91
C ARG A 183 15.66 15.87 27.39
N ASN A 184 16.51 16.88 27.14
CA ASN A 184 17.92 16.90 27.54
C ASN A 184 18.21 18.05 28.52
N SER A 185 17.17 18.60 29.17
CA SER A 185 17.30 19.71 30.11
C SER A 185 17.08 19.23 31.55
N LYS A 186 17.66 19.95 32.51
CA LYS A 186 17.28 19.80 33.92
C LYS A 186 15.99 20.59 34.15
N ALA A 187 14.85 19.94 33.97
CA ALA A 187 13.54 20.51 34.27
C ALA A 187 12.91 19.78 35.46
N SER A 188 12.22 20.52 36.33
CA SER A 188 11.38 19.92 37.37
C SER A 188 9.93 19.95 36.91
N VAL A 189 9.26 18.80 37.00
CA VAL A 189 7.82 18.70 36.80
C VAL A 189 7.18 18.47 38.17
N ARG A 190 6.29 19.37 38.59
CA ARG A 190 5.52 19.21 39.83
C ARG A 190 4.19 18.56 39.50
N VAL A 191 3.94 17.43 40.15
CA VAL A 191 2.67 16.71 40.07
C VAL A 191 1.97 16.88 41.41
N ALA A 192 0.78 17.47 41.41
CA ALA A 192 -0.08 17.50 42.58
C ALA A 192 -1.16 16.42 42.43
N PRO A 193 -1.54 15.71 43.51
CA PRO A 193 -2.75 14.88 43.49
C PRO A 193 -3.96 15.74 43.13
N ALA A 194 -4.87 15.19 42.31
CA ALA A 194 -6.16 15.80 42.01
C ALA A 194 -7.13 15.65 43.19
#